data_AF-A0A7J9KGS7-F1
#
_entry.id   AF-A0A7J9KGS7-F1
#
_cell.length_a   1.000
_cell.length_b   1.000
_cell.length_c   1.000
_cell.angle_alpha   90.00
_cell.angle_beta   90.00
_cell.angle_gamma   90.00
#
_symmetry.space_group_name_H-M   'P 1'
#
loop_
_entity.id
_entity.type
_entity.pdbx_description
1 polymer ?
#
loop_
_entity_poly.entity_id
_entity_poly.type
_entity_poly.pdbx_seq_one_letter_code
_entity_poly.pdbx_strand_id
1 'polypeptide(L)'
;MKYLQNWGIEGKMCSISVDNASYNDSAVTMLKDSLSFYKRLPLNDKLFHVRCCAHILNLLVHDGLSEIENVIDNVRASVKHITTSTMRLTMFSDIVKQLQLPNKRLILDCYTRWNATYAMLSCVLEFNDVFPRYAQRDVISIFQVMKIE
;
A
#
# COMPACT_ATOMS: atom_id res chain seq x y z
N MET A 1 -8.96 -13.08 -28.36
CA MET A 1 -8.67 -12.91 -29.80
C MET A 1 -9.52 -11.86 -30.51
N LYS A 2 -10.85 -11.87 -30.36
CA LYS A 2 -11.77 -10.92 -31.04
C LYS A 2 -11.28 -9.46 -31.08
N TYR A 3 -10.91 -8.89 -29.93
CA TYR A 3 -10.44 -7.50 -29.86
C TYR A 3 -9.12 -7.26 -30.58
N LEU A 4 -8.16 -8.18 -30.49
CA LEU A 4 -6.87 -8.04 -31.17
C LEU A 4 -7.01 -8.07 -32.69
N GLN A 5 -7.92 -8.92 -33.19
CA GLN A 5 -8.28 -9.02 -34.60
C GLN A 5 -9.02 -7.77 -35.08
N ASN A 6 -10.01 -7.31 -34.31
CA ASN A 6 -10.74 -6.08 -34.63
C ASN A 6 -9.82 -4.87 -34.73
N TRP A 7 -8.73 -4.84 -33.95
CA TRP A 7 -7.76 -3.75 -33.93
C TRP A 7 -6.59 -3.98 -34.90
N GLY A 8 -6.48 -5.14 -35.54
CA GLY A 8 -5.39 -5.47 -36.47
C GLY A 8 -4.00 -5.50 -35.80
N ILE A 9 -3.93 -5.88 -34.51
CA ILE A 9 -2.71 -5.88 -33.69
C ILE A 9 -2.23 -7.27 -33.26
N GLU A 10 -2.99 -8.31 -33.59
CA GLU A 10 -2.65 -9.73 -33.36
C GLU A 10 -1.22 -10.17 -33.75
N GLY A 11 -0.61 -9.59 -34.79
CA GLY A 11 0.73 -9.91 -35.27
C GLY A 11 1.79 -8.89 -34.84
N LYS A 12 1.38 -7.93 -34.01
CA LYS A 12 2.21 -6.82 -33.53
C LYS A 12 2.46 -6.90 -32.02
N MET A 13 1.85 -7.88 -31.33
CA MET A 13 2.07 -8.09 -29.90
C MET A 13 3.41 -8.78 -29.65
N CYS A 14 4.24 -8.12 -28.86
CA CYS A 14 5.52 -8.66 -28.36
C CYS A 14 5.35 -9.28 -26.97
N SER A 15 4.73 -8.55 -26.06
CA SER A 15 4.58 -8.92 -24.65
C SER A 15 3.30 -8.34 -24.07
N ILE A 16 2.82 -8.95 -22.99
CA ILE A 16 1.74 -8.47 -22.14
C ILE A 16 2.24 -8.44 -20.70
N SER A 17 1.85 -7.40 -19.97
CA SER A 17 2.08 -7.28 -18.53
C SER A 17 0.75 -7.21 -17.80
N VAL A 18 0.60 -8.05 -16.78
CA VAL A 18 -0.58 -8.20 -15.94
C VAL A 18 -0.13 -8.28 -14.47
N ASP A 19 -1.04 -8.01 -13.54
CA ASP A 19 -0.79 -8.25 -12.12
C ASP A 19 -0.59 -9.75 -11.84
N ASN A 20 0.08 -10.07 -10.73
CA ASN A 20 0.50 -11.44 -10.41
C ASN A 20 -0.65 -12.27 -9.77
N ALA A 21 -1.85 -12.17 -10.34
CA ALA A 21 -3.00 -12.95 -9.94
C ALA A 21 -3.08 -14.25 -10.76
N SER A 22 -3.36 -15.37 -10.10
CA SER A 22 -3.44 -16.68 -10.74
C SER A 22 -4.47 -16.74 -11.88
N TYR A 23 -5.55 -15.96 -11.79
CA TYR A 23 -6.54 -15.84 -12.86
C TYR A 23 -5.94 -15.32 -14.18
N ASN A 24 -4.96 -14.42 -14.09
CA ASN A 24 -4.31 -13.86 -15.28
C ASN A 24 -3.40 -14.90 -15.95
N ASP A 25 -2.85 -15.85 -15.21
CA ASP A 25 -1.95 -16.87 -15.77
C ASP A 25 -2.67 -17.72 -16.81
N SER A 26 -3.88 -18.16 -16.48
CA SER A 26 -4.73 -18.91 -17.40
C SER A 26 -5.09 -18.09 -18.64
N ALA A 27 -5.48 -16.82 -18.45
CA ALA A 27 -5.84 -15.93 -19.56
C ALA A 27 -4.66 -15.62 -20.48
N VAL A 28 -3.49 -15.33 -19.92
CA VAL A 28 -2.27 -15.05 -20.68
C VAL A 28 -1.77 -16.31 -21.37
N THR A 29 -1.85 -17.48 -20.74
CA THR A 29 -1.48 -18.77 -21.36
C THR A 29 -2.38 -19.06 -22.56
N MET A 30 -3.70 -18.97 -22.42
CA MET A 30 -4.63 -19.15 -23.54
C MET A 30 -4.36 -18.16 -24.69
N LEU A 31 -4.04 -16.92 -24.37
CA LEU A 31 -3.71 -15.90 -25.37
C LEU A 31 -2.38 -16.21 -26.07
N LYS A 32 -1.36 -16.60 -25.29
CA LYS A 32 -0.03 -17.00 -25.76
C LYS A 32 -0.15 -18.17 -26.73
N ASP A 33 -0.86 -19.23 -26.36
CA ASP A 33 -1.02 -20.43 -27.16
C ASP A 33 -1.72 -20.11 -28.49
N SER A 34 -2.76 -19.27 -28.44
CA SER A 34 -3.47 -18.83 -29.63
C SER A 34 -2.57 -18.03 -30.58
N LEU A 35 -1.76 -17.09 -30.08
CA LEU A 35 -0.86 -16.29 -30.91
C LEU A 35 0.35 -17.10 -31.42
N SER A 36 0.85 -18.03 -30.61
CA SER A 36 1.97 -18.93 -30.96
C SER A 36 1.57 -19.90 -32.07
N PHE A 37 0.34 -20.41 -32.04
CA PHE A 37 -0.21 -21.27 -33.10
C PHE A 37 -0.12 -20.60 -34.48
N TYR A 38 -0.42 -19.30 -34.56
CA TYR A 38 -0.32 -18.53 -35.80
C TYR A 38 1.10 -17.99 -36.10
N LYS A 39 2.12 -18.39 -35.33
CA LYS A 39 3.51 -17.88 -35.40
C LYS A 39 3.58 -16.35 -35.33
N ARG A 40 2.70 -15.74 -34.52
CA ARG A 40 2.57 -14.28 -34.39
C ARG A 40 3.41 -13.68 -33.26
N LEU A 41 4.09 -14.52 -32.46
CA LEU A 41 4.93 -14.07 -31.35
C LEU A 41 6.43 -14.12 -31.71
N PRO A 42 7.19 -13.05 -31.42
CA PRO A 42 8.64 -13.05 -31.54
C PRO A 42 9.31 -13.89 -30.43
N LEU A 43 10.62 -14.12 -30.56
CA LEU A 43 11.49 -14.72 -29.53
C LEU A 43 11.02 -16.09 -29.00
N ASN A 44 10.38 -16.88 -29.86
CA ASN A 44 9.77 -18.17 -29.51
C ASN A 44 8.92 -18.05 -28.25
N ASP A 45 8.09 -17.00 -28.14
CA ASP A 45 7.09 -16.79 -27.09
C ASP A 45 7.61 -16.60 -25.64
N LYS A 46 8.94 -16.70 -25.42
CA LYS A 46 9.56 -16.71 -24.09
C LYS A 46 9.35 -15.44 -23.28
N LEU A 47 9.20 -14.30 -23.94
CA LEU A 47 9.02 -12.98 -23.30
C LEU A 47 7.57 -12.49 -23.38
N PHE A 48 6.62 -13.35 -23.74
CA PHE A 48 5.25 -12.91 -23.93
C PHE A 48 4.58 -12.47 -22.62
N HIS A 49 4.82 -13.20 -21.52
CA HIS A 49 4.28 -12.85 -20.21
C HIS A 49 5.36 -12.18 -19.35
N VAL A 50 5.21 -10.88 -19.12
CA VAL A 50 6.05 -10.13 -18.18
C VAL A 50 5.23 -9.83 -16.93
N ARG A 51 5.73 -10.23 -15.76
CA ARG A 51 5.06 -9.92 -14.49
C ARG A 51 5.15 -8.42 -14.20
N CYS A 52 4.09 -7.84 -13.64
CA CYS A 52 4.11 -6.44 -13.25
C CYS A 52 5.08 -6.19 -12.08
N CYS A 53 6.17 -5.46 -12.33
CA CYS A 53 7.16 -5.11 -11.30
C CYS A 53 6.55 -4.33 -10.13
N ALA A 54 5.59 -3.44 -10.39
CA ALA A 54 4.90 -2.69 -9.34
C ALA A 54 4.10 -3.63 -8.40
N HIS A 55 3.53 -4.70 -8.95
CA HIS A 55 2.83 -5.70 -8.15
C HIS A 55 3.82 -6.58 -7.36
N ILE A 56 4.94 -6.97 -7.96
CA ILE A 56 6.00 -7.70 -7.23
C ILE A 56 6.50 -6.86 -6.06
N LEU A 57 6.77 -5.57 -6.28
CA LEU A 57 7.17 -4.66 -5.21
C LEU A 57 6.10 -4.56 -4.12
N ASN A 58 4.83 -4.46 -4.50
CA ASN A 58 3.71 -4.46 -3.55
C ASN A 58 3.73 -5.72 -2.67
N LEU A 59 3.92 -6.91 -3.25
CA LEU A 59 4.02 -8.16 -2.50
C LEU A 59 5.21 -8.15 -1.53
N LEU A 60 6.39 -7.73 -1.99
CA LEU A 60 7.59 -7.64 -1.13
C LEU A 60 7.39 -6.68 0.04
N VAL A 61 6.76 -5.52 -0.21
CA VAL A 61 6.49 -4.55 0.86
C VAL A 61 5.47 -5.11 1.85
N HIS A 62 4.40 -5.76 1.39
CA HIS A 62 3.41 -6.36 2.30
C HIS A 62 4.01 -7.47 3.16
N ASP A 63 4.86 -8.32 2.59
CA ASP A 63 5.61 -9.35 3.32
C ASP A 63 6.53 -8.73 4.39
N GLY A 64 7.24 -7.65 4.06
CA GLY A 64 8.03 -6.92 5.06
C GLY A 64 7.18 -6.23 6.14
N LEU A 65 5.99 -5.72 5.77
CA LEU A 65 5.08 -5.09 6.73
C LEU A 65 4.42 -6.09 7.68
N SER A 66 4.21 -7.35 7.27
CA SER A 66 3.64 -8.37 8.16
C SER A 66 4.53 -8.70 9.36
N GLU A 67 5.86 -8.55 9.23
CA GLU A 67 6.79 -8.74 10.35
C GLU A 67 6.57 -7.74 11.50
N ILE A 68 5.95 -6.59 11.21
CA ILE A 68 5.65 -5.53 12.19
C ILE A 68 4.16 -5.21 12.28
N GLU A 69 3.29 -6.15 11.87
CA GLU A 69 1.84 -5.95 11.80
C GLU A 69 1.25 -5.44 13.12
N ASN A 70 1.67 -6.03 14.26
CA ASN A 70 1.24 -5.60 15.59
C ASN A 70 1.56 -4.12 15.88
N VAL A 71 2.73 -3.65 15.44
CA VAL A 71 3.14 -2.24 15.60
C VAL A 71 2.26 -1.36 14.73
N ILE A 72 2.05 -1.75 13.47
CA ILE A 72 1.20 -1.03 12.52
C ILE A 72 -0.24 -0.93 13.06
N ASP A 73 -0.79 -2.01 13.60
CA ASP A 73 -2.13 -2.07 14.17
C ASP A 73 -2.28 -1.13 15.37
N ASN A 74 -1.28 -1.12 16.26
CA ASN A 74 -1.26 -0.21 17.41
C ASN A 74 -1.20 1.26 16.98
N VAL A 75 -0.36 1.58 15.99
CA VAL A 75 -0.26 2.92 15.42
C VAL A 75 -1.60 3.31 14.76
N ARG A 76 -2.17 2.42 13.95
CA ARG A 76 -3.46 2.64 13.28
C ARG A 76 -4.58 2.90 14.27
N ALA A 77 -4.67 2.10 15.33
CA ALA A 77 -5.65 2.27 16.38
C ALA A 77 -5.49 3.62 17.10
N SER A 78 -4.26 4.01 17.41
CA SER A 78 -3.93 5.30 18.04
C SER A 78 -4.33 6.49 17.15
N VAL A 79 -3.94 6.46 15.88
CA VAL A 79 -4.30 7.51 14.90
C VAL A 79 -5.82 7.58 14.73
N LYS A 80 -6.49 6.44 14.59
CA LYS A 80 -7.95 6.37 14.45
C LYS A 80 -8.65 6.92 15.70
N HIS A 81 -8.18 6.58 16.90
CA HIS A 81 -8.72 7.10 18.15
C HIS A 81 -8.69 8.63 18.16
N ILE A 82 -7.53 9.23 17.92
CA ILE A 82 -7.36 10.69 17.93
C ILE A 82 -8.23 11.36 16.86
N THR A 83 -8.17 10.87 15.62
CA THR A 83 -8.82 11.51 14.46
C THR A 83 -10.34 11.39 14.44
N THR A 84 -10.91 10.42 15.14
CA THR A 84 -12.37 10.18 15.16
C THR A 84 -13.13 11.17 16.06
N SER A 85 -12.46 11.88 16.97
CA SER A 85 -13.10 12.85 17.88
C SER A 85 -12.49 14.24 17.72
N THR A 86 -13.32 15.24 17.45
CA THR A 86 -12.89 16.65 17.36
C THR A 86 -12.21 17.11 18.65
N MET A 87 -12.72 16.71 19.82
CA MET A 87 -12.11 17.04 21.11
C MET A 87 -10.69 16.47 21.22
N ARG A 88 -10.51 15.20 20.85
CA ARG A 88 -9.19 14.53 20.88
C ARG A 88 -8.23 15.13 19.86
N LEU A 89 -8.72 15.47 18.67
CA LEU A 89 -7.92 16.10 17.63
C LEU A 89 -7.47 17.51 18.02
N THR A 90 -8.35 18.31 18.65
CA THR A 90 -8.00 19.63 19.19
C THR A 90 -6.91 19.52 20.24
N MET A 91 -7.08 18.60 21.19
CA MET A 91 -6.09 18.34 22.23
C MET A 91 -4.72 17.90 21.68
N PHE A 92 -4.70 17.03 20.68
CA PHE A 92 -3.47 16.66 19.97
C PHE A 92 -2.85 17.90 19.30
N SER A 93 -3.65 18.70 18.60
CA SER A 93 -3.21 19.91 17.92
C SER A 93 -2.65 20.97 18.87
N ASP A 94 -3.19 21.06 20.09
CA ASP A 94 -2.69 21.97 21.11
C ASP A 94 -1.30 21.55 21.62
N ILE A 95 -1.05 20.25 21.75
CA ILE A 95 0.29 19.73 22.08
C ILE A 95 1.27 19.99 20.94
N VAL A 96 0.87 19.77 19.68
CA VAL A 96 1.68 20.09 18.49
C VAL A 96 2.09 21.56 18.51
N LYS A 97 1.16 22.48 18.79
CA LYS A 97 1.44 23.92 18.93
C LYS A 97 2.37 24.23 20.10
N GLN A 98 2.17 23.60 21.26
CA GLN A 98 3.03 23.78 22.43
C GLN A 98 4.49 23.36 22.15
N LEU A 99 4.68 22.33 21.34
CA LEU A 99 6.01 21.86 20.89
C LEU A 99 6.55 22.63 19.69
N GLN A 100 5.82 23.62 19.16
CA GLN A 100 6.19 24.41 17.98
C GLN A 100 6.48 23.55 16.73
N LEU A 101 5.81 22.41 16.63
CA LEU A 101 5.96 21.51 15.49
C LEU A 101 5.13 21.99 14.27
N PRO A 102 5.51 21.60 13.04
CA PRO A 102 4.73 21.92 11.85
C PRO A 102 3.29 21.44 11.98
N ASN A 103 2.34 22.29 11.57
CA ASN A 103 0.92 21.95 11.58
C ASN A 103 0.59 20.98 10.43
N LYS A 104 0.79 19.69 10.69
CA LYS A 104 0.44 18.59 9.79
C LYS A 104 -0.73 17.78 10.38
N ARG A 105 -1.55 17.21 9.49
CA ARG A 105 -2.65 16.32 9.89
C ARG A 105 -2.14 14.90 10.04
N LEU A 106 -2.62 14.19 11.07
CA LEU A 106 -2.44 12.74 11.17
C LEU A 106 -3.07 12.05 9.96
N ILE A 107 -2.37 11.04 9.43
CA ILE A 107 -2.78 10.27 8.26
C ILE A 107 -3.17 8.88 8.73
N LEU A 108 -4.40 8.47 8.45
CA LEU A 108 -4.82 7.08 8.61
C LEU A 108 -4.48 6.31 7.33
N ASP A 109 -3.95 5.10 7.49
CA ASP A 109 -3.55 4.27 6.36
C ASP A 109 -4.74 3.66 5.61
N CYS A 110 -4.40 2.86 4.59
CA CYS A 110 -5.33 2.04 3.83
C CYS A 110 -4.67 0.68 3.64
N TYR A 111 -5.22 -0.36 4.27
CA TYR A 111 -4.61 -1.69 4.34
C TYR A 111 -4.21 -2.26 2.97
N THR A 112 -4.99 -1.99 1.92
CA THR A 112 -4.73 -2.48 0.55
C THR A 112 -3.68 -1.67 -0.21
N ARG A 113 -3.10 -0.61 0.38
CA ARG A 113 -2.16 0.31 -0.26
C ARG A 113 -0.97 0.59 0.66
N TRP A 114 0.13 -0.13 0.44
CA TRP A 114 1.34 0.00 1.26
C TRP A 114 1.88 1.43 1.41
N ASN A 115 1.73 2.28 0.37
CA ASN A 115 2.16 3.67 0.41
C ASN A 115 1.38 4.51 1.43
N ALA A 116 0.11 4.16 1.70
CA ALA A 116 -0.68 4.79 2.75
C ALA A 116 -0.19 4.37 4.14
N THR A 117 0.19 3.11 4.33
CA THR A 117 0.82 2.61 5.57
C THR A 117 2.14 3.33 5.83
N TYR A 118 2.99 3.44 4.81
CA TYR A 118 4.22 4.23 4.89
C TYR A 118 3.95 5.68 5.29
N ALA A 119 2.97 6.34 4.68
CA ALA A 119 2.63 7.73 4.99
C ALA A 119 2.13 7.90 6.44
N MET A 120 1.33 6.95 6.96
CA MET A 120 0.90 6.94 8.36
C MET A 120 2.10 6.80 9.31
N LEU A 121 2.97 5.79 9.09
CA LEU A 121 4.13 5.55 9.93
C LEU A 121 5.11 6.73 9.91
N SER A 122 5.41 7.26 8.72
CA SER A 122 6.27 8.44 8.55
C SER A 122 5.69 9.66 9.26
N CYS A 123 4.38 9.90 9.14
CA CYS A 123 3.71 11.02 9.80
C CYS A 123 3.75 10.88 11.32
N VAL A 124 3.57 9.67 11.84
CA VAL A 124 3.58 9.38 13.28
C VAL A 124 4.96 9.61 13.88
N LEU A 125 6.03 9.23 13.18
CA LEU A 125 7.41 9.47 13.60
C LEU A 125 7.73 10.96 13.74
N GLU A 126 7.16 11.83 12.91
CA GLU A 126 7.31 13.29 13.05
C GLU A 126 6.66 13.83 14.34
N PHE A 127 5.72 13.09 14.92
CA PHE A 127 4.99 13.46 16.13
C PHE A 127 5.38 12.60 17.34
N ASN A 128 6.55 11.95 17.32
CA ASN A 128 6.99 11.03 18.38
C ASN A 128 6.96 11.66 19.78
N ASP A 129 7.25 12.97 19.88
CA ASP A 129 7.18 13.73 21.14
C ASP A 129 5.76 14.12 21.57
N VAL A 130 4.79 14.14 20.65
CA VAL A 130 3.40 14.55 20.92
C VAL A 130 2.65 13.41 21.60
N PHE A 131 2.84 12.19 21.12
CA PHE A 131 2.09 11.02 21.57
C PHE A 131 2.22 10.75 23.07
N PRO A 132 3.42 10.72 23.70
CA PRO A 132 3.55 10.53 25.15
C PRO A 132 2.86 11.61 25.97
N ARG A 133 2.90 12.87 25.50
CA ARG A 133 2.23 14.01 26.16
C ARG A 133 0.71 13.95 25.99
N TYR A 134 0.24 13.42 24.87
CA TYR A 134 -1.18 13.17 24.63
C TYR A 134 -1.71 12.09 25.59
N ALA A 135 -0.95 10.99 25.76
CA ALA A 135 -1.31 9.89 26.65
C ALA A 135 -1.48 10.31 28.11
N GLN A 136 -0.64 11.22 28.61
CA GLN A 136 -0.73 11.76 29.98
C GLN A 136 -2.02 12.55 30.21
N ARG A 137 -2.63 13.03 29.13
CA ARG A 137 -3.65 14.06 29.14
C ARG A 137 -5.02 13.44 28.81
N ASP A 138 -5.07 12.38 28.00
CA ASP A 138 -6.28 11.59 27.71
C ASP A 138 -6.42 10.40 28.68
N VAL A 139 -7.34 10.54 29.65
CA VAL A 139 -7.59 9.57 30.74
C VAL A 139 -8.18 8.25 30.24
N ILE A 140 -8.73 8.22 29.01
CA ILE A 140 -9.30 7.02 28.37
C ILE A 140 -8.22 6.30 27.54
N SER A 141 -6.95 6.69 27.60
CA SER A 141 -5.87 6.09 26.81
C SER A 141 -5.66 4.61 27.20
N ILE A 142 -6.42 3.72 26.56
CA ILE A 142 -6.25 2.26 26.59
C ILE A 142 -4.98 1.83 25.83
N PHE A 143 -4.33 2.77 25.15
CA PHE A 143 -3.17 2.53 24.30
C PHE A 143 -1.90 2.78 25.10
N GLN A 144 -1.06 1.75 25.24
CA GLN A 144 0.36 1.90 25.54
C GLN A 144 0.98 2.67 24.38
N VAL A 145 0.90 3.99 24.47
CA VAL A 145 1.40 4.89 23.46
C VAL A 145 2.90 4.65 23.28
N MET A 146 3.26 4.12 22.12
CA MET A 146 4.60 4.11 21.51
C MET A 146 5.75 4.00 22.51
N LYS A 147 5.80 2.92 23.29
CA LYS A 147 7.11 2.39 23.68
C LYS A 147 7.70 1.70 22.46
N ILE A 148 8.32 2.51 21.61
CA ILE A 148 9.27 2.01 20.60
C ILE A 148 10.56 1.77 21.39
N GLU A 149 10.66 0.60 22.03
CA GLU A 149 11.93 0.07 22.56
C GLU A 149 12.59 -0.78 21.47
#